data_AF-A0A090E5R6-F1
#
_entry.id   AF-A0A090E5R6-F1
#
_cell.length_a   1.000
_cell.length_b   1.000
_cell.length_c   1.000
_cell.angle_alpha   90.00
_cell.angle_beta   90.00
_cell.angle_gamma   90.00
#
_symmetry.space_group_name_H-M   'P 1'
#
loop_
_entity.id
_entity.type
_entity.pdbx_description
1 polymer ?
#
loop_
_entity_poly.entity_id
_entity_poly.type
_entity_poly.pdbx_seq_one_letter_code
_entity_poly.pdbx_strand_id
1 'polypeptide(L)'
;MLRIQGIVGHVGDSDFQSLLHLLEHAGCIEVLFIPSTDVGRKRFRLKTDRGTDCAISLDRNEMLADGAVLYIDAERAIVARFGEEQVWRLLARDQAAALKLGWNAGNLHWRVRFEGHVLEIQLDRPLQEYRARILQLIESGEVREVANV
;
A
#
# COMPACT_ATOMS: atom_id res chain seq x y z
N MET A 1 -13.34 8.52 -12.15
CA MET A 1 -12.03 8.43 -12.84
C MET A 1 -11.26 9.71 -12.56
N LEU A 2 -10.11 9.60 -11.91
CA LEU A 2 -9.18 10.71 -11.66
C LEU A 2 -8.24 10.86 -12.84
N ARG A 3 -8.04 12.09 -13.34
CA ARG A 3 -7.09 12.39 -14.41
C ARG A 3 -5.84 13.00 -13.81
N ILE A 4 -4.70 12.39 -14.10
CA ILE A 4 -3.40 12.81 -13.57
C ILE A 4 -2.53 13.23 -14.76
N GLN A 5 -2.04 14.47 -14.71
CA GLN A 5 -1.26 15.12 -15.78
C GLN A 5 0.18 15.35 -15.30
N GLY A 6 0.92 14.28 -15.11
CA GLY A 6 2.32 14.32 -14.69
C GLY A 6 2.57 13.93 -13.24
N ILE A 7 3.78 14.23 -12.78
CA ILE A 7 4.29 13.90 -11.45
C ILE A 7 4.31 15.20 -10.62
N VAL A 8 3.72 15.17 -9.43
CA VAL A 8 3.65 16.33 -8.52
C VAL A 8 4.92 16.44 -7.67
N GLY A 9 5.58 15.30 -7.41
CA GLY A 9 6.87 15.24 -6.75
C GLY A 9 7.22 13.81 -6.33
N HIS A 10 7.96 13.67 -5.25
CA HIS A 10 8.39 12.40 -4.71
C HIS A 10 8.17 12.33 -3.19
N VAL A 11 7.91 11.14 -2.65
CA VAL A 11 7.65 10.94 -1.20
C VAL A 11 8.83 11.38 -0.30
N GLY A 12 10.02 11.50 -0.87
CA GLY A 12 11.23 11.98 -0.19
C GLY A 12 11.37 13.51 -0.16
N ASP A 13 10.57 14.24 -0.92
CA ASP A 13 10.68 15.70 -1.02
C ASP A 13 10.20 16.35 0.28
N SER A 14 10.99 17.29 0.81
CA SER A 14 10.70 17.98 2.07
C SER A 14 9.34 18.66 2.08
N ASP A 15 8.91 19.16 0.92
CA ASP A 15 7.68 19.94 0.75
C ASP A 15 6.43 19.09 1.03
N PHE A 16 6.51 17.77 0.81
CA PHE A 16 5.40 16.84 1.04
C PHE A 16 5.47 16.08 2.36
N GLN A 17 6.62 16.09 3.07
CA GLN A 17 6.81 15.24 4.26
C GLN A 17 5.71 15.44 5.32
N SER A 18 5.38 16.68 5.67
CA SER A 18 4.39 16.94 6.72
C SER A 18 2.99 16.49 6.32
N LEU A 19 2.57 16.76 5.08
CA LEU A 19 1.25 16.40 4.58
C LEU A 19 1.14 14.90 4.36
N LEU A 20 2.15 14.26 3.75
CA LEU A 20 2.20 12.81 3.58
C LEU A 20 2.17 12.08 4.92
N HIS A 21 2.90 12.57 5.93
CA HIS A 21 2.88 11.96 7.26
C HIS A 21 1.48 12.04 7.91
N LEU A 22 0.79 13.18 7.77
CA LEU A 22 -0.59 13.34 8.23
C LEU A 22 -1.54 12.38 7.51
N LEU A 23 -1.43 12.28 6.19
CA LEU A 23 -2.25 11.40 5.37
C LEU A 23 -1.94 9.92 5.64
N GLU A 24 -0.68 9.56 5.89
CA GLU A 24 -0.27 8.20 6.24
C GLU A 24 -0.93 7.78 7.56
N HIS A 25 -0.88 8.64 8.58
CA HIS A 25 -1.54 8.40 9.86
C HIS A 25 -3.06 8.29 9.75
N ALA A 26 -3.69 9.08 8.89
CA ALA A 26 -5.11 8.98 8.59
C ALA A 26 -5.46 7.76 7.72
N GLY A 27 -4.45 7.05 7.20
CA GLY A 27 -4.65 5.99 6.23
C GLY A 27 -5.32 6.53 4.98
N CYS A 28 -4.85 7.65 4.43
CA CYS A 28 -5.37 8.33 3.24
C CYS A 28 -4.38 8.29 2.06
N ILE A 29 -3.34 7.48 2.15
CA ILE A 29 -2.43 7.23 1.02
C ILE A 29 -2.93 6.02 0.23
N GLU A 30 -3.17 6.24 -1.05
CA GLU A 30 -3.47 5.22 -2.06
C GLU A 30 -2.19 4.92 -2.85
N VAL A 31 -2.00 3.65 -3.20
CA VAL A 31 -0.83 3.22 -3.98
C VAL A 31 -1.28 2.79 -5.36
N LEU A 32 -0.64 3.36 -6.39
CA LEU A 32 -0.81 2.96 -7.78
C LEU A 32 0.35 2.04 -8.16
N PHE A 33 0.10 0.74 -8.21
CA PHE A 33 1.08 -0.24 -8.66
C PHE A 33 1.23 -0.19 -10.18
N ILE A 34 2.46 0.05 -10.65
CA ILE A 34 2.82 0.14 -12.06
C ILE A 34 3.46 -1.19 -12.45
N PRO A 35 2.76 -2.04 -13.23
CA PRO A 35 3.33 -3.30 -13.68
C PRO A 35 4.49 -3.04 -14.64
N SER A 36 5.40 -4.00 -14.76
CA SER A 36 6.59 -3.89 -15.62
C SER A 36 6.24 -3.61 -17.08
N THR A 37 5.08 -4.05 -17.54
CA THR A 37 4.53 -3.79 -18.88
C THR A 37 4.20 -2.31 -19.13
N ASP A 38 4.01 -1.51 -18.08
CA ASP A 38 3.56 -0.12 -18.16
C ASP A 38 4.65 0.91 -17.78
N VAL A 39 5.80 0.50 -17.22
CA VAL A 39 6.88 1.40 -16.74
C VAL A 39 7.39 2.39 -17.81
N GLY A 40 7.34 2.01 -19.09
CA GLY A 40 7.77 2.87 -20.21
C GLY A 40 6.65 3.70 -20.86
N ARG A 41 5.40 3.53 -20.43
CA ARG A 41 4.25 4.16 -21.10
C ARG A 41 4.01 5.57 -20.58
N LYS A 42 3.72 6.49 -21.49
CA LYS A 42 3.33 7.87 -21.15
C LYS A 42 1.85 8.02 -20.84
N ARG A 43 1.03 7.10 -21.33
CA ARG A 43 -0.43 7.11 -21.13
C ARG A 43 -0.91 5.71 -20.83
N PHE A 44 -1.52 5.57 -19.66
CA PHE A 44 -2.07 4.31 -19.19
C PHE A 44 -3.18 4.57 -18.18
N ARG A 45 -3.96 3.54 -17.90
CA ARG A 45 -5.08 3.60 -16.96
C ARG A 45 -4.99 2.40 -16.04
N LEU A 46 -4.89 2.68 -14.75
CA LEU A 46 -4.73 1.68 -13.69
C LEU A 46 -5.63 2.07 -12.52
N LYS A 47 -5.89 1.12 -11.63
CA LYS A 47 -6.58 1.38 -10.37
C LYS A 47 -5.57 1.39 -9.24
N THR A 48 -5.78 2.26 -8.26
CA THR A 48 -5.04 2.17 -6.99
C THR A 48 -5.44 0.90 -6.25
N ASP A 49 -4.67 0.57 -5.22
CA ASP A 49 -5.00 -0.48 -4.24
C ASP A 49 -6.40 -0.26 -3.61
N ARG A 50 -6.89 0.97 -3.54
CA ARG A 50 -8.27 1.28 -3.07
C ARG A 50 -9.32 1.31 -4.16
N GLY A 51 -8.96 0.93 -5.38
CA GLY A 51 -9.87 0.87 -6.52
C GLY A 51 -10.12 2.22 -7.21
N THR A 52 -9.42 3.30 -6.84
CA THR A 52 -9.53 4.58 -7.54
C THR A 52 -8.99 4.45 -8.95
N ASP A 53 -9.89 4.62 -9.91
CA ASP A 53 -9.58 4.55 -11.33
C ASP A 53 -8.82 5.80 -11.80
N CYS A 54 -7.55 5.62 -12.17
CA CYS A 54 -6.61 6.67 -12.52
C CYS A 54 -6.23 6.60 -14.00
N ALA A 55 -6.45 7.69 -14.73
CA ALA A 55 -5.93 7.88 -16.08
C ALA A 55 -4.69 8.77 -16.02
N ILE A 56 -3.51 8.18 -16.25
CA ILE A 56 -2.22 8.86 -16.18
C ILE A 56 -1.83 9.35 -17.57
N SER A 57 -1.40 10.61 -17.66
CA SER A 57 -0.77 11.21 -18.82
C SER A 57 0.49 11.95 -18.39
N LEU A 58 1.64 11.40 -18.73
CA LEU A 58 2.95 11.99 -18.43
C LEU A 58 3.47 12.74 -19.65
N ASP A 59 4.22 13.80 -19.38
CA ASP A 59 4.99 14.49 -20.41
C ASP A 59 6.12 13.62 -20.96
N ARG A 60 6.61 13.99 -22.15
CA ARG A 60 7.67 13.22 -22.82
C ARG A 60 8.94 13.11 -21.96
N ASN A 61 9.23 14.14 -21.19
CA ASN A 61 10.44 14.26 -20.36
C ASN A 61 10.26 13.68 -18.95
N GLU A 62 9.03 13.39 -18.52
CA GLU A 62 8.78 12.81 -17.19
C GLU A 62 8.97 11.29 -17.22
N MET A 63 9.59 10.76 -16.18
CA MET A 63 9.74 9.32 -15.98
C MET A 63 9.27 8.98 -14.57
N LEU A 64 8.39 7.98 -14.47
CA LEU A 64 7.99 7.49 -13.17
C LEU A 64 9.19 6.91 -12.43
N ALA A 65 9.23 7.17 -11.14
CA ALA A 65 10.11 6.53 -10.21
C ALA A 65 9.25 5.87 -9.13
N ASP A 66 9.81 4.85 -8.48
CA ASP A 66 9.19 4.28 -7.30
C ASP A 66 9.11 5.35 -6.20
N GLY A 67 7.91 5.59 -5.65
CA GLY A 67 7.68 6.69 -4.70
C GLY A 67 7.30 8.02 -5.34
N ALA A 68 7.06 8.09 -6.65
CA ALA A 68 6.54 9.30 -7.28
C ALA A 68 5.13 9.64 -6.74
N VAL A 69 4.93 10.88 -6.33
CA VAL A 69 3.63 11.42 -5.91
C VAL A 69 2.89 11.91 -7.16
N LEU A 70 1.78 11.26 -7.48
CA LEU A 70 0.98 11.52 -8.68
C LEU A 70 -0.18 12.46 -8.41
N TYR A 71 -0.65 12.47 -7.17
CA TYR A 71 -1.74 13.32 -6.71
C TYR A 71 -1.58 13.53 -5.22
N ILE A 72 -1.82 14.74 -4.74
CA ILE A 72 -1.88 15.04 -3.33
C ILE A 72 -2.80 16.24 -3.09
N ASP A 73 -3.68 16.12 -2.12
CA ASP A 73 -4.51 17.21 -1.60
C ASP A 73 -4.67 17.05 -0.07
N ALA A 74 -5.62 17.79 0.51
CA ALA A 74 -5.88 17.73 1.95
C ALA A 74 -6.55 16.40 2.40
N GLU A 75 -7.12 15.63 1.49
CA GLU A 75 -7.90 14.42 1.81
C GLU A 75 -7.11 13.14 1.52
N ARG A 76 -6.24 13.12 0.51
CA ARG A 76 -5.49 11.93 0.11
C ARG A 76 -4.25 12.22 -0.73
N ALA A 77 -3.41 11.18 -0.84
CA ALA A 77 -2.30 11.13 -1.78
C ALA A 77 -2.36 9.85 -2.62
N ILE A 78 -1.86 9.91 -3.86
CA ILE A 78 -1.64 8.75 -4.73
C ILE A 78 -0.15 8.66 -5.03
N VAL A 79 0.45 7.54 -4.63
CA VAL A 79 1.89 7.28 -4.79
C VAL A 79 2.10 6.12 -5.75
N ALA A 80 2.98 6.29 -6.73
CA ALA A 80 3.36 5.22 -7.65
C ALA A 80 4.33 4.24 -6.97
N ARG A 81 4.10 2.95 -7.16
CA ARG A 81 5.05 1.89 -6.81
C ARG A 81 5.25 0.95 -7.97
N PHE A 82 6.47 0.46 -8.18
CA PHE A 82 6.75 -0.48 -9.27
C PHE A 82 6.53 -1.93 -8.85
N GLY A 83 6.00 -2.72 -9.76
CA GLY A 83 5.68 -4.12 -9.54
C GLY A 83 4.19 -4.35 -9.24
N GLU A 84 3.91 -5.49 -8.63
CA GLU A 84 2.56 -5.96 -8.32
C GLU A 84 2.20 -5.68 -6.87
N GLU A 85 0.91 -5.49 -6.60
CA GLU A 85 0.40 -5.46 -5.23
C GLU A 85 0.65 -6.82 -4.56
N GLN A 86 1.45 -6.82 -3.50
CA GLN A 86 1.67 -8.02 -2.69
C GLN A 86 0.80 -7.95 -1.44
N VAL A 87 0.05 -9.02 -1.20
CA VAL A 87 -0.80 -9.16 -0.03
C VAL A 87 -0.32 -10.32 0.81
N TRP A 88 -0.29 -10.11 2.13
CA TRP A 88 -0.05 -11.14 3.12
C TRP A 88 -1.32 -11.44 3.90
N ARG A 89 -1.77 -12.69 3.83
CA ARG A 89 -3.06 -13.12 4.39
C ARG A 89 -2.84 -13.92 5.67
N LEU A 90 -3.50 -13.48 6.73
CA LEU A 90 -3.36 -14.06 8.07
C LEU A 90 -4.72 -14.47 8.64
N LEU A 91 -4.75 -15.63 9.29
CA LEU A 91 -5.90 -16.11 10.04
C LEU A 91 -5.50 -16.30 11.52
N ALA A 92 -6.23 -15.68 12.42
CA ALA A 92 -6.11 -15.96 13.84
C ALA A 92 -6.82 -17.28 14.18
N ARG A 93 -6.25 -18.05 15.12
CA ARG A 93 -6.83 -19.31 15.59
C ARG A 93 -8.17 -19.12 16.31
N ASP A 94 -8.26 -18.07 17.12
CA ASP A 94 -9.37 -17.76 18.01
C ASP A 94 -9.51 -16.24 18.25
N GLN A 95 -10.52 -15.83 19.00
CA GLN A 95 -10.79 -14.41 19.27
C GLN A 95 -9.67 -13.72 20.05
N ALA A 96 -8.99 -14.42 20.96
CA ALA A 96 -7.89 -13.85 21.74
C ALA A 96 -6.68 -13.59 20.85
N ALA A 97 -6.35 -14.53 19.96
CA ALA A 97 -5.32 -14.35 18.95
C ALA A 97 -5.68 -13.24 17.95
N ALA A 98 -6.96 -13.12 17.57
CA ALA A 98 -7.42 -12.06 16.67
C ALA A 98 -7.23 -10.67 17.29
N LEU A 99 -7.49 -10.51 18.58
CA LEU A 99 -7.25 -9.25 19.29
C LEU A 99 -5.77 -8.87 19.28
N LYS A 100 -4.86 -9.82 19.53
CA LYS A 100 -3.41 -9.59 19.46
C LYS A 100 -2.96 -9.22 18.05
N LEU A 101 -3.44 -9.95 17.04
CA LEU A 101 -3.10 -9.68 15.65
C LEU A 101 -3.58 -8.30 15.21
N GLY A 102 -4.83 -7.96 15.52
CA GLY A 102 -5.40 -6.64 15.24
C GLY A 102 -4.65 -5.51 15.95
N TRP A 103 -4.28 -5.70 17.21
CA TRP A 103 -3.44 -4.74 17.95
C TRP A 103 -2.08 -4.53 17.28
N ASN A 104 -1.39 -5.61 16.88
CA ASN A 104 -0.10 -5.50 16.19
C ASN A 104 -0.22 -4.77 14.86
N ALA A 105 -1.19 -5.17 14.02
CA ALA A 105 -1.41 -4.53 12.72
C ALA A 105 -1.72 -3.04 12.85
N GLY A 106 -2.59 -2.66 13.81
CA GLY A 106 -2.90 -1.26 14.10
C GLY A 106 -1.69 -0.47 14.65
N ASN A 107 -1.00 -1.02 15.64
CA ASN A 107 0.16 -0.38 16.27
C ASN A 107 1.34 -0.19 15.30
N LEU A 108 1.48 -1.08 14.32
CA LEU A 108 2.51 -0.98 13.28
C LEU A 108 2.05 -0.16 12.06
N HIS A 109 0.84 0.42 12.10
CA HIS A 109 0.23 1.15 10.99
C HIS A 109 0.20 0.36 9.68
N TRP A 110 -0.01 -0.95 9.77
CA TRP A 110 -0.15 -1.78 8.57
C TRP A 110 -1.44 -1.45 7.85
N ARG A 111 -1.34 -1.32 6.53
CA ARG A 111 -2.50 -1.19 5.66
C ARG A 111 -3.18 -2.56 5.59
N VAL A 112 -4.43 -2.63 6.02
CA VAL A 112 -5.17 -3.89 6.11
C VAL A 112 -6.53 -3.83 5.44
N ARG A 113 -6.97 -4.99 4.93
CA ARG A 113 -8.35 -5.27 4.52
C ARG A 113 -8.86 -6.50 5.24
N PHE A 114 -10.17 -6.61 5.36
CA PHE A 114 -10.84 -7.74 5.99
C PHE A 114 -11.58 -8.55 4.92
N GLU A 115 -11.23 -9.83 4.81
CA GLU A 115 -11.97 -10.79 3.99
C GLU A 115 -12.54 -11.88 4.89
N GLY A 116 -13.76 -11.67 5.39
CA GLY A 116 -14.38 -12.53 6.38
C GLY A 116 -13.55 -12.58 7.67
N HIS A 117 -12.90 -13.72 7.92
CA HIS A 117 -12.02 -13.93 9.08
C HIS A 117 -10.52 -13.75 8.77
N VAL A 118 -10.18 -13.43 7.52
CA VAL A 118 -8.80 -13.23 7.08
C VAL A 118 -8.45 -11.75 7.18
N LEU A 119 -7.32 -11.48 7.83
CA LEU A 119 -6.67 -10.17 7.78
C LEU A 119 -5.71 -10.15 6.61
N GLU A 120 -5.97 -9.30 5.63
CA GLU A 120 -5.08 -9.04 4.51
C GLU A 120 -4.22 -7.83 4.80
N ILE A 121 -2.90 -7.95 4.68
CA ILE A 121 -1.96 -6.86 4.86
C ILE A 121 -1.35 -6.51 3.49
N GLN A 122 -1.48 -5.25 3.06
CA GLN A 122 -0.82 -4.80 1.84
C GLN A 122 0.67 -4.53 2.12
N LEU A 123 1.54 -5.29 1.47
CA LEU A 123 2.98 -5.17 1.65
C LEU A 123 3.54 -4.03 0.81
N ASP A 124 4.30 -3.16 1.46
CA ASP A 124 5.12 -2.12 0.84
C ASP A 124 6.63 -2.42 0.92
N ARG A 125 6.99 -3.46 1.68
CA ARG A 125 8.35 -3.93 1.97
C ARG A 125 8.37 -5.47 1.96
N PRO A 126 9.56 -6.10 1.91
CA PRO A 126 9.66 -7.55 1.90
C PRO A 126 8.88 -8.22 3.03
N LEU A 127 8.16 -9.29 2.71
CA LEU A 127 7.33 -10.06 3.64
C LEU A 127 8.08 -10.45 4.93
N GLN A 128 9.37 -10.73 4.84
CA GLN A 128 10.20 -11.11 5.98
C GLN A 128 10.25 -10.02 7.06
N GLU A 129 10.24 -8.74 6.68
CA GLU A 129 10.21 -7.62 7.64
C GLU A 129 8.90 -7.59 8.43
N TYR A 130 7.79 -7.89 7.76
CA TYR A 130 6.46 -7.99 8.38
C TYR A 130 6.37 -9.20 9.31
N ARG A 131 6.79 -10.38 8.83
CA ARG A 131 6.84 -11.62 9.62
C ARG A 131 7.61 -11.45 10.91
N ALA A 132 8.77 -10.80 10.86
CA ALA A 132 9.61 -10.56 12.02
C ALA A 132 8.86 -9.82 13.16
N ARG A 133 7.90 -8.95 12.83
CA ARG A 133 7.15 -8.16 13.83
C ARG A 133 6.14 -8.98 14.63
N ILE A 134 5.64 -10.08 14.07
CA ILE A 134 4.63 -10.93 14.73
C ILE A 134 5.09 -12.39 14.85
N LEU A 135 6.39 -12.64 14.74
CA LEU A 135 6.97 -13.98 14.69
C LEU A 135 6.48 -14.86 15.86
N GLN A 136 6.40 -14.30 17.07
CA GLN A 136 5.92 -15.02 18.25
C GLN A 136 4.47 -15.52 18.12
N LEU A 137 3.59 -14.77 17.45
CA LEU A 137 2.21 -15.18 17.22
C LEU A 137 2.13 -16.31 16.17
N ILE A 138 3.06 -16.32 15.22
CA ILE A 138 3.16 -17.36 14.20
C ILE A 138 3.71 -18.65 14.83
N GLU A 139 4.82 -18.56 15.55
CA GLU A 139 5.49 -19.71 16.19
C GLU A 139 4.62 -20.38 17.27
N SER A 140 3.81 -19.60 17.99
CA SER A 140 2.86 -20.14 18.98
C SER A 140 1.62 -20.79 18.35
N GLY A 141 1.45 -20.69 17.03
CA GLY A 141 0.26 -21.14 16.32
C GLY A 141 -1.00 -20.33 16.64
N GLU A 142 -0.86 -19.13 17.19
CA GLU A 142 -1.97 -18.19 17.39
C GLU A 142 -2.42 -17.57 16.07
N VAL A 143 -1.49 -17.35 15.15
CA VAL A 143 -1.72 -16.81 13.81
C VAL A 143 -1.11 -17.75 12.79
N ARG A 144 -1.85 -18.04 11.70
CA ARG A 144 -1.34 -18.81 10.57
C ARG A 144 -1.45 -18.02 9.28
N GLU A 145 -0.48 -18.26 8.40
CA GLU A 145 -0.49 -17.73 7.04
C GLU A 145 -1.43 -18.58 6.18
N VAL A 146 -2.14 -17.93 5.27
CA VAL A 146 -2.99 -18.61 4.28
C VAL A 146 -2.57 -18.21 2.87
N ALA A 147 -2.74 -19.13 1.92
CA ALA A 147 -2.40 -18.86 0.53
C ALA A 147 -3.24 -17.71 -0.05
N ASN A 148 -2.65 -16.97 -0.98
CA ASN A 148 -3.39 -16.05 -1.84
C ASN A 148 -4.32 -16.89 -2.73
N VAL A 149 -5.61 -16.58 -2.71
CA VAL A 149 -6.63 -17.24 -3.54
C VAL A 149 -6.59 -16.67 -4.95
#